data_AF-A0A832M2M8-F1
#
_entry.id   AF-A0A832M2M8-F1
#
_cell.length_a   1.000
_cell.length_b   1.000
_cell.length_c   1.000
_cell.angle_alpha   90.00
_cell.angle_beta   90.00
_cell.angle_gamma   90.00
#
_symmetry.space_group_name_H-M   'P 1'
#
loop_
_entity.id
_entity.type
_entity.pdbx_description
1 polymer ?
#
loop_
_entity_poly.entity_id
_entity_poly.type
_entity_poly.pdbx_seq_one_letter_code
_entity_poly.pdbx_strand_id
1 'polypeptide(L)'
;TIKAALLTGTKPTDVVKVWIVAFLFGVLVNFLSLDMLWRIAPIPSSAYPSTIVSMPATAMIDALLVTRGLRILPQILAGSAAAMAALAAAVELLGKLLKVGISASGLMIGLFSPPITTIPMFAGSALSSLVMRRRFGERWDQAKNVLVAGVLLGEGLAATVAVISLMLIKAVWLWPW
;
A
#
# COMPACT_ATOMS: atom_id res chain seq x y z
N THR A 1 2.23 -6.79 -13.47
CA THR A 1 1.92 -5.61 -14.32
C THR A 1 2.62 -5.67 -15.67
N ILE A 2 3.94 -5.86 -15.75
CA ILE A 2 4.63 -6.05 -17.05
C ILE A 2 4.09 -7.25 -17.83
N LYS A 3 3.85 -8.37 -17.13
CA LYS A 3 3.18 -9.54 -17.73
C LYS A 3 1.77 -9.22 -18.26
N ALA A 4 1.02 -8.35 -17.58
CA ALA A 4 -0.30 -7.94 -18.04
C ALA A 4 -0.21 -7.06 -19.30
N ALA A 5 0.81 -6.18 -19.37
CA ALA A 5 1.08 -5.34 -20.53
C ALA A 5 1.45 -6.17 -21.78
N LEU A 6 2.24 -7.22 -21.60
CA LEU A 6 2.58 -8.18 -22.66
C LEU A 6 1.35 -8.95 -23.15
N LEU A 7 0.43 -9.31 -22.25
CA LEU A 7 -0.82 -9.98 -22.59
C LEU A 7 -1.80 -9.07 -23.36
N THR A 8 -1.69 -7.76 -23.19
CA THR A 8 -2.50 -6.76 -23.92
C THR A 8 -1.80 -6.21 -25.17
N GLY A 9 -0.65 -6.77 -25.56
CA GLY A 9 0.12 -6.31 -26.72
C GLY A 9 0.73 -4.91 -26.56
N THR A 10 0.76 -4.37 -25.34
CA THR A 10 1.33 -3.04 -25.07
C THR A 10 2.84 -3.13 -24.85
N LYS A 11 3.57 -2.11 -25.33
CA LYS A 11 5.02 -2.06 -25.15
C LYS A 11 5.34 -1.88 -23.66
N PRO A 12 6.25 -2.69 -23.07
CA PRO A 12 6.64 -2.54 -21.67
C PRO A 12 7.16 -1.13 -21.33
N THR A 13 7.77 -0.45 -22.32
CA THR A 13 8.25 0.93 -22.19
C THR A 13 7.14 1.93 -21.89
N ASP A 14 5.93 1.71 -22.41
CA ASP A 14 4.83 2.65 -22.24
C ASP A 14 4.24 2.55 -20.83
N VAL A 15 4.26 1.36 -20.22
CA VAL A 15 3.92 1.19 -18.80
C VAL A 15 4.87 1.98 -17.91
N VAL A 16 6.18 1.93 -18.19
CA VAL A 16 7.18 2.68 -17.43
C VAL A 16 6.98 4.18 -17.58
N LYS A 17 6.70 4.68 -18.80
CA LYS A 17 6.41 6.10 -19.03
C LYS A 17 5.18 6.56 -18.24
N VAL A 18 4.09 5.78 -18.28
CA VAL A 18 2.87 6.09 -17.53
C VAL A 18 3.16 6.15 -16.03
N TRP A 19 3.98 5.24 -15.51
CA TRP A 19 4.38 5.26 -14.10
C TRP A 19 5.16 6.51 -13.73
N ILE A 20 6.13 6.92 -14.56
CA ILE A 20 6.92 8.14 -14.32
C ILE A 20 6.02 9.37 -14.34
N VAL A 21 5.14 9.49 -15.33
CA VAL A 21 4.20 10.61 -15.46
C VAL A 21 3.24 10.65 -14.26
N ALA A 22 2.66 9.50 -13.89
CA ALA A 22 1.76 9.39 -12.75
C ALA A 22 2.47 9.73 -11.43
N PHE A 23 3.72 9.29 -11.27
CA PHE A 23 4.52 9.61 -10.09
C PHE A 23 4.80 11.11 -9.98
N LEU A 24 5.26 11.76 -11.06
CA LEU A 24 5.52 13.19 -11.08
C LEU A 24 4.25 14.00 -10.78
N PHE A 25 3.14 13.63 -11.42
CA PHE A 25 1.85 14.29 -11.17
C PHE A 25 1.38 14.08 -9.73
N GLY A 26 1.53 12.86 -9.20
CA GLY A 26 1.21 12.54 -7.81
C GLY A 26 2.02 13.36 -6.80
N VAL A 27 3.32 13.52 -7.03
CA VAL A 27 4.19 14.35 -6.18
C VAL A 27 3.77 15.81 -6.23
N LEU A 28 3.46 16.35 -7.42
CA LEU A 28 3.00 17.74 -7.57
C LEU A 28 1.69 17.99 -6.83
N VAL A 29 0.69 17.13 -7.03
CA VAL A 29 -0.61 17.24 -6.35
C VAL A 29 -0.45 17.06 -4.84
N ASN A 30 0.39 16.14 -4.38
CA ASN A 30 0.67 15.95 -2.97
C ASN A 30 1.31 17.19 -2.34
N PHE A 31 2.28 17.81 -3.03
CA PHE A 31 2.93 19.03 -2.53
C PHE A 31 1.94 20.20 -2.45
N LEU A 32 1.11 20.40 -3.49
CA LEU A 32 0.06 21.41 -3.49
C LEU A 32 -0.94 21.17 -2.36
N SER A 33 -1.35 19.92 -2.16
CA SER A 33 -2.28 19.54 -1.10
C SER A 33 -1.68 19.83 0.28
N LEU A 34 -0.40 19.54 0.49
CA LEU A 34 0.30 19.81 1.75
C LEU A 34 0.37 21.31 2.04
N ASP A 35 0.70 22.14 1.04
CA ASP A 35 0.70 23.61 1.18
C ASP A 35 -0.68 24.14 1.58
N MET A 36 -1.74 23.66 0.91
CA MET A 36 -3.11 24.04 1.25
C MET A 36 -3.49 23.63 2.68
N LEU A 37 -3.11 22.43 3.12
CA LEU A 37 -3.39 21.94 4.48
C LEU A 37 -2.66 22.76 5.55
N TRP A 38 -1.40 23.14 5.30
CA TRP A 38 -0.62 24.00 6.20
C TRP A 38 -1.18 25.41 6.35
N ARG A 39 -1.80 25.95 5.29
CA ARG A 39 -2.48 27.25 5.34
C ARG A 39 -3.77 27.23 6.18
N ILE A 40 -4.46 26.08 6.28
CA ILE A 40 -5.69 25.94 7.07
C ILE A 40 -5.36 25.86 8.56
N ALA A 41 -4.41 25.00 8.94
CA ALA A 41 -3.98 24.83 10.31
C ALA A 41 -2.53 24.31 10.37
N PRO A 42 -1.76 24.67 11.40
CA PRO A 42 -0.41 24.14 11.56
C PRO A 42 -0.43 22.62 11.77
N ILE A 43 0.49 21.91 11.15
CA ILE A 43 0.72 20.47 11.38
C ILE A 43 1.99 20.35 12.24
N PRO A 44 1.96 19.67 13.40
CA PRO A 44 0.86 18.89 13.98
C PRO A 44 -0.14 19.74 14.79
N SER A 45 -1.42 19.40 14.72
CA SER A 45 -2.49 20.02 15.54
C SER A 45 -3.68 19.08 15.71
N SER A 46 -4.63 19.44 16.61
CA SER A 46 -5.89 18.71 16.81
C SER A 46 -6.78 18.66 15.56
N ALA A 47 -6.55 19.57 14.59
CA ALA A 47 -7.19 19.51 13.29
C ALA A 47 -6.81 18.22 12.52
N TYR A 48 -5.60 17.70 12.76
CA TYR A 48 -5.01 16.53 12.10
C TYR A 48 -4.57 15.44 13.11
N PRO A 49 -5.51 14.71 13.75
CA PRO A 49 -5.20 13.80 14.86
C PRO A 49 -4.19 12.71 14.53
N SER A 50 -4.21 12.17 13.31
CA SER A 50 -3.27 11.13 12.89
C SER A 50 -1.82 11.63 12.90
N THR A 51 -1.58 12.91 12.59
CA THR A 51 -0.22 13.47 12.55
C THR A 51 0.39 13.61 13.94
N ILE A 52 -0.43 13.78 14.98
CA ILE A 52 0.02 13.88 16.38
C ILE A 52 0.71 12.58 16.83
N VAL A 53 0.26 11.43 16.34
CA VAL A 53 0.83 10.12 16.72
C VAL A 53 1.90 9.67 15.72
N SER A 54 1.61 9.77 14.42
CA SER A 54 2.46 9.19 13.38
C SER A 54 3.75 9.98 13.13
N MET A 55 3.72 11.31 13.19
CA MET A 55 4.92 12.13 12.93
C MET A 55 5.98 11.97 14.01
N PRO A 56 5.67 12.01 15.33
CA PRO A 56 6.68 11.74 16.36
C PRO A 56 7.26 10.33 16.26
N ALA A 57 6.43 9.32 15.96
CA ALA A 57 6.89 7.94 15.82
C ALA A 57 7.92 7.78 14.69
N THR A 58 7.67 8.43 13.54
CA THR A 58 8.61 8.42 12.40
C THR A 58 9.86 9.26 12.68
N ALA A 59 9.70 10.46 13.24
CA ALA A 59 10.81 11.33 13.62
C ALA A 59 11.75 10.69 14.66
N MET A 60 11.22 9.88 15.59
CA MET A 60 12.05 9.12 16.54
C MET A 60 12.95 8.10 15.82
N ILE A 61 12.41 7.37 14.84
CA ILE A 61 13.18 6.39 14.06
C ILE A 61 14.28 7.11 13.27
N ASP A 62 13.94 8.22 12.62
CA ASP A 62 14.89 9.03 11.84
C ASP A 62 15.99 9.61 12.74
N ALA A 63 15.63 10.15 13.90
CA ALA A 63 16.58 10.67 14.88
C ALA A 63 17.54 9.57 15.35
N LEU A 64 17.05 8.36 15.63
CA LEU A 64 17.88 7.21 16.01
C LEU A 64 18.81 6.76 14.87
N LEU A 65 18.38 6.89 13.61
CA LEU A 65 19.18 6.59 12.43
C LEU A 65 20.31 7.61 12.25
N VAL A 66 19.98 8.91 12.32
CA VAL A 66 20.93 10.02 12.14
C VAL A 66 21.96 10.09 13.27
N THR A 67 21.50 9.92 14.52
CA THR A 67 22.39 9.90 15.71
C THR A 67 23.18 8.60 15.83
N ARG A 68 22.97 7.62 14.93
CA ARG A 68 23.52 6.26 14.98
C ARG A 68 23.21 5.52 16.29
N GLY A 69 22.13 5.91 16.97
CA GLY A 69 21.57 5.14 18.10
C GLY A 69 21.14 3.75 17.67
N LEU A 70 20.63 3.61 16.44
CA LEU A 70 20.51 2.34 15.74
C LEU A 70 21.85 2.00 15.06
N ARG A 71 22.62 1.10 15.67
CA ARG A 71 23.81 0.52 15.01
C ARG A 71 23.37 -0.44 13.91
N ILE A 72 23.24 0.07 12.69
CA ILE A 72 23.04 -0.75 11.49
C ILE A 72 24.37 -1.43 11.17
N LEU A 73 24.59 -2.60 11.78
CA LEU A 73 25.75 -3.43 11.51
C LEU A 73 25.57 -4.04 10.12
N PRO A 74 26.52 -3.84 9.17
CA PRO A 74 26.43 -4.42 7.82
C PRO A 74 26.24 -5.93 7.84
N GLN A 75 26.79 -6.60 8.86
CA GLN A 75 26.67 -8.03 9.06
C GLN A 75 25.24 -8.47 9.45
N ILE A 76 24.51 -7.66 10.23
CA ILE A 76 23.11 -7.94 10.55
C ILE A 76 22.23 -7.70 9.32
N LEU A 77 22.52 -6.63 8.57
CA LEU A 77 21.78 -6.31 7.34
C LEU A 77 21.99 -7.37 6.25
N ALA A 78 23.23 -7.80 6.04
CA ALA A 78 23.57 -8.86 5.10
C ALA A 78 23.03 -10.22 5.58
N GLY A 79 23.10 -10.48 6.89
CA GLY A 79 22.56 -11.70 7.51
C GLY A 79 21.04 -11.79 7.36
N SER A 80 20.31 -10.70 7.60
CA SER A 80 18.84 -10.67 7.46
C SER A 80 18.43 -10.76 5.98
N ALA A 81 19.14 -10.07 5.08
CA ALA A 81 18.91 -10.20 3.64
C ALA A 81 19.17 -11.62 3.13
N ALA A 82 20.27 -12.25 3.56
CA ALA A 82 20.60 -13.62 3.21
C ALA A 82 19.59 -14.62 3.79
N ALA A 83 19.16 -14.42 5.05
CA ALA A 83 18.14 -15.25 5.68
C ALA A 83 16.79 -15.16 4.95
N MET A 84 16.37 -13.96 4.55
CA MET A 84 15.15 -13.76 3.76
C MET A 84 15.26 -14.36 2.35
N ALA A 85 16.42 -14.22 1.70
CA ALA A 85 16.66 -14.86 0.40
C ALA A 85 16.65 -16.39 0.49
N ALA A 86 17.25 -16.95 1.55
CA ALA A 86 17.23 -18.39 1.82
C ALA A 86 15.81 -18.88 2.11
N LEU A 87 15.02 -18.14 2.89
CA LEU A 87 13.62 -18.44 3.16
C LEU A 87 12.79 -18.42 1.87
N ALA A 88 12.96 -17.39 1.03
CA ALA A 88 12.28 -17.30 -0.25
C ALA A 88 12.63 -18.49 -1.17
N ALA A 89 13.92 -18.82 -1.28
CA ALA A 89 14.39 -19.97 -2.06
C ALA A 89 13.85 -21.31 -1.51
N ALA A 90 13.83 -21.49 -0.19
CA ALA A 90 13.28 -22.67 0.45
C ALA A 90 11.78 -22.82 0.18
N VAL A 91 11.02 -21.72 0.25
CA VAL A 91 9.58 -21.70 -0.01
C VAL A 91 9.28 -22.02 -1.47
N GLU A 92 10.05 -21.48 -2.42
CA GLU A 92 9.89 -21.82 -3.84
C GLU A 92 10.26 -23.29 -4.14
N LEU A 93 11.34 -23.79 -3.52
CA LEU A 93 11.74 -25.19 -3.67
C LEU A 93 10.70 -26.14 -3.10
N LEU A 94 10.18 -25.82 -1.91
CA LEU A 94 9.14 -26.58 -1.23
C LEU A 94 7.83 -26.53 -2.02
N GLY A 95 7.48 -25.37 -2.59
CA GLY A 95 6.33 -25.21 -3.49
C GLY A 95 6.44 -26.07 -4.74
N LYS A 96 7.64 -26.18 -5.33
CA LYS A 96 7.91 -27.08 -6.47
C LYS A 96 7.82 -28.56 -6.09
N LEU A 97 8.35 -28.95 -4.92
CA LEU A 97 8.34 -30.34 -4.45
C LEU A 97 6.91 -30.81 -4.10
N LEU A 98 6.16 -30.01 -3.34
CA LEU A 98 4.83 -30.37 -2.87
C LEU A 98 3.71 -30.04 -3.87
N LYS A 99 4.04 -29.41 -5.01
CA LYS A 99 3.08 -28.92 -6.01
C LYS A 99 1.98 -28.02 -5.41
N VAL A 100 2.28 -27.36 -4.28
CA VAL A 100 1.37 -26.40 -3.64
C VAL A 100 1.71 -25.01 -4.18
N GLY A 101 0.70 -24.24 -4.56
CA GLY A 101 0.84 -22.88 -5.10
C GLY A 101 1.26 -21.84 -4.06
N ILE A 102 2.27 -22.12 -3.24
CA ILE A 102 2.84 -21.18 -2.26
C ILE A 102 3.75 -20.22 -3.01
N SER A 103 3.48 -18.93 -2.89
CA SER A 103 4.29 -17.88 -3.49
C SER A 103 5.23 -17.28 -2.45
N ALA A 104 6.54 -17.28 -2.74
CA ALA A 104 7.54 -16.66 -1.87
C ALA A 104 7.29 -15.16 -1.68
N SER A 105 6.83 -14.45 -2.72
CA SER A 105 6.48 -13.03 -2.62
C SER A 105 5.28 -12.80 -1.70
N GLY A 106 4.26 -13.66 -1.77
CA GLY A 106 3.11 -13.61 -0.87
C GLY A 106 3.49 -13.81 0.60
N LEU A 107 4.39 -14.77 0.87
CA LEU A 107 4.90 -15.02 2.22
C LEU A 107 5.69 -13.82 2.75
N MET A 108 6.62 -13.28 1.94
CA MET A 108 7.40 -12.11 2.34
C MET A 108 6.51 -10.92 2.68
N ILE A 109 5.57 -10.57 1.80
CA ILE A 109 4.64 -9.46 2.06
C ILE A 109 3.80 -9.73 3.31
N GLY A 110 3.35 -10.98 3.52
CA GLY A 110 2.59 -11.38 4.69
C GLY A 110 3.34 -11.22 6.01
N LEU A 111 4.65 -11.53 6.06
CA LEU A 111 5.47 -11.36 7.27
C LEU A 111 5.69 -9.88 7.65
N PHE A 112 5.73 -8.98 6.66
CA PHE A 112 5.88 -7.54 6.90
C PHE A 112 4.55 -6.82 7.13
N SER A 113 3.44 -7.44 6.77
CA SER A 113 2.12 -6.81 6.82
C SER A 113 1.46 -6.99 8.18
N PRO A 114 0.97 -5.90 8.82
CA PRO A 114 0.24 -5.99 10.07
C PRO A 114 -0.96 -6.95 9.99
N PRO A 115 -1.30 -7.68 11.07
CA PRO A 115 -2.44 -8.60 11.06
C PRO A 115 -3.77 -7.95 10.67
N ILE A 116 -3.95 -6.66 10.99
CA ILE A 116 -5.15 -5.89 10.66
C ILE A 116 -5.40 -5.77 9.15
N THR A 117 -4.35 -5.77 8.32
CA THR A 117 -4.49 -5.76 6.86
C THR A 117 -4.47 -7.18 6.29
N THR A 118 -3.67 -8.07 6.87
CA THR A 118 -3.47 -9.43 6.35
C THR A 118 -4.69 -10.32 6.54
N ILE A 119 -5.39 -10.22 7.68
CA ILE A 119 -6.57 -11.06 7.97
C ILE A 119 -7.73 -10.75 7.01
N PRO A 120 -8.14 -9.47 6.79
CA PRO A 120 -9.17 -9.16 5.81
C PRO A 120 -8.78 -9.53 4.38
N MET A 121 -7.51 -9.33 4.01
CA MET A 121 -7.02 -9.70 2.69
C MET A 121 -7.06 -11.22 2.47
N PHE A 122 -6.69 -12.00 3.50
CA PHE A 122 -6.83 -13.45 3.49
C PHE A 122 -8.32 -13.86 3.39
N ALA A 123 -9.19 -13.29 4.22
CA ALA A 123 -10.63 -13.57 4.20
C ALA A 123 -11.26 -13.26 2.84
N GLY A 124 -10.92 -12.11 2.24
CA GLY A 124 -11.37 -11.71 0.90
C GLY A 124 -10.86 -12.66 -0.19
N SER A 125 -9.59 -13.08 -0.11
CA SER A 125 -9.02 -14.05 -1.05
C SER A 125 -9.65 -15.45 -0.91
N ALA A 126 -9.94 -15.88 0.32
CA ALA A 126 -10.59 -17.15 0.62
C ALA A 126 -12.05 -17.13 0.12
N LEU A 127 -12.77 -16.04 0.37
CA LEU A 127 -14.13 -15.85 -0.14
C LEU A 127 -14.17 -15.86 -1.67
N SER A 128 -13.24 -15.14 -2.32
CA SER A 128 -13.12 -15.08 -3.78
C SER A 128 -12.82 -16.47 -4.38
N SER A 129 -11.89 -17.21 -3.79
CA SER A 129 -11.44 -18.50 -4.33
C SER A 129 -12.35 -19.68 -4.00
N LEU A 130 -12.96 -19.70 -2.80
CA LEU A 130 -13.78 -20.83 -2.33
C LEU A 130 -15.27 -20.65 -2.65
N VAL A 131 -15.81 -19.44 -2.49
CA VAL A 131 -17.26 -19.20 -2.62
C VAL A 131 -17.58 -18.65 -4.01
N MET A 132 -16.95 -17.53 -4.39
CA MET A 132 -17.30 -16.84 -5.63
C MET A 132 -16.90 -17.64 -6.87
N ARG A 133 -15.72 -18.27 -6.85
CA ARG A 133 -15.30 -19.16 -7.93
C ARG A 133 -16.21 -20.38 -8.09
N ARG A 134 -16.71 -20.96 -6.99
CA ARG A 134 -17.68 -22.08 -7.04
C ARG A 134 -19.05 -21.64 -7.56
N ARG A 135 -19.49 -20.42 -7.23
CA ARG A 135 -20.83 -19.94 -7.60
C ARG A 135 -20.92 -19.39 -9.03
N PHE A 136 -19.88 -18.72 -9.50
CA PHE A 136 -19.89 -17.94 -10.75
C PHE A 136 -18.90 -18.44 -11.82
N GLY A 137 -18.02 -19.38 -11.49
CA GLY A 137 -17.11 -20.03 -12.45
C GLY A 137 -16.23 -19.04 -13.22
N GLU A 138 -16.13 -19.21 -14.54
CA GLU A 138 -15.30 -18.36 -15.41
C GLU A 138 -15.72 -16.89 -15.44
N ARG A 139 -17.02 -16.60 -15.21
CA ARG A 139 -17.51 -15.21 -15.14
C ARG A 139 -16.86 -14.45 -13.98
N TRP A 140 -16.56 -15.14 -12.88
CA TRP A 140 -15.83 -14.55 -11.76
C TRP A 140 -14.40 -14.18 -12.14
N ASP A 141 -13.70 -15.05 -12.86
CA ASP A 141 -12.31 -14.82 -13.22
C ASP A 141 -12.14 -13.62 -14.16
N GLN A 142 -13.14 -13.33 -15.00
CA GLN A 142 -13.19 -12.14 -15.84
C GLN A 142 -13.58 -10.88 -15.04
N ALA A 143 -14.57 -10.98 -14.15
CA ALA A 143 -15.11 -9.82 -13.42
C ALA A 143 -14.25 -9.39 -12.22
N LYS A 144 -13.54 -10.31 -11.56
CA LYS A 144 -12.83 -10.04 -10.29
C LYS A 144 -11.84 -8.89 -10.38
N ASN A 145 -11.10 -8.78 -11.49
CA ASN A 145 -10.08 -7.74 -11.65
C ASN A 145 -10.74 -6.35 -11.77
N VAL A 146 -11.87 -6.27 -12.48
CA VAL A 146 -12.65 -5.04 -12.62
C VAL A 146 -13.28 -4.66 -11.29
N LEU A 147 -13.79 -5.63 -10.53
CA LEU A 147 -14.38 -5.40 -9.22
C LEU A 147 -13.35 -4.89 -8.22
N VAL A 148 -12.16 -5.49 -8.18
CA VAL A 148 -11.05 -5.01 -7.34
C VAL A 148 -10.61 -3.60 -7.73
N ALA A 149 -10.48 -3.32 -9.03
CA ALA A 149 -10.17 -1.97 -9.50
C ALA A 149 -11.26 -0.97 -9.08
N GLY A 150 -12.54 -1.33 -9.20
CA GLY A 150 -13.67 -0.51 -8.79
C GLY A 150 -13.68 -0.23 -7.28
N VAL A 151 -13.39 -1.23 -6.45
CA VAL A 151 -13.31 -1.07 -4.98
C VAL A 151 -12.15 -0.14 -4.60
N LEU A 152 -10.96 -0.33 -5.18
CA LEU A 152 -9.80 0.53 -4.91
C LEU A 152 -10.06 1.99 -5.32
N LEU A 153 -10.68 2.20 -6.49
CA LEU A 153 -11.06 3.53 -6.93
C LEU A 153 -12.15 4.15 -6.03
N GLY A 154 -13.14 3.34 -5.65
CA GLY A 154 -14.24 3.76 -4.78
C GLY A 154 -13.77 4.15 -3.38
N GLU A 155 -12.85 3.37 -2.79
CA GLU A 155 -12.23 3.68 -1.50
C GLU A 155 -11.50 5.02 -1.54
N GLY A 156 -10.67 5.26 -2.56
CA GLY A 156 -9.95 6.52 -2.74
C GLY A 156 -10.88 7.73 -2.91
N LEU A 157 -11.92 7.59 -3.73
CA LEU A 157 -12.92 8.64 -3.93
C LEU A 157 -13.72 8.92 -2.66
N ALA A 158 -14.19 7.87 -1.96
CA ALA A 158 -14.93 8.00 -0.72
C ALA A 158 -14.09 8.67 0.37
N ALA A 159 -12.82 8.28 0.52
CA ALA A 159 -11.90 8.91 1.45
C ALA A 159 -11.70 10.40 1.14
N THR A 160 -11.54 10.74 -0.14
CA THR A 160 -11.35 12.13 -0.57
C THR A 160 -12.59 12.98 -0.27
N VAL A 161 -13.79 12.48 -0.61
CA VAL A 161 -15.05 13.18 -0.32
C VAL A 161 -15.25 13.33 1.18
N ALA A 162 -14.95 12.30 1.97
CA ALA A 162 -15.04 12.35 3.43
C ALA A 162 -14.10 13.41 4.02
N VAL A 163 -12.85 13.46 3.55
CA VAL A 163 -11.87 14.47 3.99
C VAL A 163 -12.34 15.88 3.63
N ILE A 164 -12.77 16.12 2.39
CA ILE A 164 -13.29 17.43 1.96
C ILE A 164 -14.49 17.84 2.83
N SER A 165 -15.41 16.91 3.11
CA SER A 165 -16.59 17.16 3.93
C SER A 165 -16.19 17.51 5.37
N LEU A 166 -15.26 16.76 5.96
CA LEU A 166 -14.70 17.04 7.29
C LEU A 166 -14.01 18.41 7.35
N MET A 167 -13.28 18.78 6.28
CA MET A 167 -12.63 20.08 6.21
C MET A 167 -13.64 21.22 6.13
N LEU A 168 -14.70 21.09 5.33
CA LEU A 168 -15.78 22.08 5.23
C LEU A 168 -16.47 22.28 6.58
N ILE A 169 -16.82 21.20 7.28
CA ILE A 169 -17.46 21.26 8.59
C ILE A 169 -16.56 21.99 9.60
N LYS A 170 -15.26 21.68 9.63
CA LYS A 170 -14.30 22.36 10.52
C LYS A 170 -14.06 23.82 10.13
N ALA A 171 -14.08 24.16 8.85
CA ALA A 171 -13.93 25.53 8.38
C ALA A 171 -15.11 26.42 8.79
N VAL A 172 -16.34 25.90 8.73
CA VAL A 172 -17.54 26.62 9.21
C VAL A 172 -17.43 26.94 10.70
N TRP A 173 -16.86 26.04 11.50
CA TRP A 173 -16.70 26.22 12.94
C TRP A 173 -15.58 27.20 13.33
N LEU A 174 -14.63 27.45 12.44
CA LEU A 174 -13.54 28.42 12.62
C LEU A 174 -13.91 29.84 12.19
N TRP A 175 -15.14 30.05 11.68
CA TRP A 175 -15.62 31.37 11.28
C TRP A 175 -16.04 32.17 12.53
N PRO A 176 -15.30 33.22 12.95
CA PRO A 176 -15.55 33.91 14.21
C PRO A 176 -16.43 35.15 14.01
N TRP A 177 -17.53 34.99 13.26
CA TRP A 177 -18.66 35.90 13.30
C TRP A 177 -19.98 35.14 13.18
#